data_AF-A0A2K0UCU4-F1
#
_entry.id   AF-A0A2K0UCU4-F1
#
_cell.length_a   1.000
_cell.length_b   1.000
_cell.length_c   1.000
_cell.angle_alpha   90.00
_cell.angle_beta   90.00
_cell.angle_gamma   90.00
#
_symmetry.space_group_name_H-M   'P 1'
#
loop_
_entity.id
_entity.type
_entity.pdbx_description
1 polymer ?
#
loop_
_entity_poly.entity_id
_entity_poly.type
_entity_poly.pdbx_seq_one_letter_code
_entity_poly.pdbx_strand_id
1 'polypeptide(L)'
;MNYVEITASWLFSNAKGRDAKAFTKGPAFASHPEPTIQITSPDCGENGATLSPEYMFGGEGRFPELKWDSVEGVKQWLLISEDPDAPLPTPICHG
;
A
#
# COMPACT_ATOMS: atom_id res chain seq x y z
N MET A 1 -8.42 -12.08 32.48
CA MET A 1 -7.98 -10.91 31.68
C MET A 1 -7.73 -11.29 30.21
N ASN A 2 -6.92 -12.32 29.91
CA ASN A 2 -6.56 -12.71 28.52
C ASN A 2 -7.73 -13.03 27.58
N TYR A 3 -8.81 -13.67 28.06
CA TYR A 3 -9.91 -14.07 27.16
C TYR A 3 -10.68 -12.89 26.59
N VAL A 4 -10.86 -11.81 27.34
CA VAL A 4 -11.56 -10.61 26.86
C VAL A 4 -10.76 -9.91 25.76
N GLU A 5 -9.44 -9.80 25.96
CA GLU A 5 -8.52 -9.18 25.01
C GLU A 5 -8.40 -10.00 23.72
N ILE A 6 -8.26 -11.32 23.82
CA ILE A 6 -8.26 -12.23 22.65
C ILE A 6 -9.57 -12.11 21.89
N THR A 7 -10.71 -12.17 22.59
CA THR A 7 -12.03 -12.11 21.94
C THR A 7 -12.24 -10.75 21.27
N ALA A 8 -11.80 -9.65 21.89
CA ALA A 8 -11.83 -8.32 21.29
C ALA A 8 -10.91 -8.21 20.06
N SER A 9 -9.69 -8.73 20.11
CA SER A 9 -8.78 -8.75 18.95
C SER A 9 -9.34 -9.53 17.76
N TRP A 10 -10.00 -10.66 18.00
CA TRP A 10 -10.67 -11.42 16.94
C TRP A 10 -11.93 -10.71 16.44
N LEU A 11 -12.75 -10.14 17.32
CA LEU A 11 -13.97 -9.44 16.95
C LEU A 11 -13.68 -8.18 16.11
N PHE A 12 -12.63 -7.43 16.47
CA PHE A 12 -12.17 -6.25 15.73
C PHE A 12 -11.09 -6.57 14.69
N SER A 13 -10.79 -7.84 14.44
CA SER A 13 -9.85 -8.22 13.38
C SER A 13 -10.31 -7.75 12.00
N ASN A 14 -11.62 -7.57 11.80
CA ASN A 14 -12.22 -7.01 10.59
C ASN A 14 -12.37 -5.48 10.59
N ALA A 15 -11.99 -4.77 11.67
CA ALA A 15 -11.75 -3.32 11.60
C ALA A 15 -10.56 -2.97 10.69
N LYS A 16 -9.90 -3.99 10.11
CA LYS A 16 -8.92 -3.94 9.02
C LYS A 16 -9.48 -3.49 7.66
N GLY A 17 -10.74 -3.06 7.54
CA GLY A 17 -11.27 -2.37 6.35
C GLY A 17 -10.62 -1.00 6.07
N ARG A 18 -9.33 -0.86 6.37
CA ARG A 18 -8.51 0.34 6.16
C ARG A 18 -8.25 0.58 4.69
N ASP A 19 -8.35 -0.46 3.85
CA ASP A 19 -8.38 -0.35 2.40
C ASP A 19 -9.46 0.64 1.92
N ALA A 20 -10.59 0.75 2.64
CA ALA A 20 -11.64 1.71 2.32
C ALA A 20 -11.20 3.18 2.49
N LYS A 21 -10.11 3.41 3.23
CA LYS A 21 -9.50 4.72 3.46
C LYS A 21 -8.22 4.94 2.63
N ALA A 22 -7.85 3.99 1.78
CA ALA A 22 -6.75 4.14 0.83
C ALA A 22 -6.98 5.36 -0.06
N PHE A 23 -5.91 6.02 -0.48
CA PHE A 23 -6.00 7.23 -1.29
C PHE A 23 -6.83 7.02 -2.57
N THR A 24 -6.70 5.82 -3.17
CA THR A 24 -7.40 5.40 -4.40
C THR A 24 -8.89 5.11 -4.21
N LYS A 25 -9.41 5.06 -2.98
CA LYS A 25 -10.86 4.92 -2.69
C LYS A 25 -11.57 6.26 -2.53
N GLY A 26 -10.85 7.37 -2.70
CA GLY A 26 -11.42 8.72 -2.68
C GLY A 26 -12.31 9.02 -3.90
N PRO A 27 -13.13 10.08 -3.83
CA PRO A 27 -14.10 10.43 -4.89
C PRO A 27 -13.44 10.76 -6.23
N ALA A 28 -12.18 11.22 -6.23
CA ALA A 28 -11.42 11.49 -7.46
C ALA A 28 -11.21 10.23 -8.34
N PHE A 29 -11.31 9.05 -7.74
CA PHE A 29 -11.11 7.76 -8.41
C PHE A 29 -12.41 6.99 -8.65
N ALA A 30 -13.59 7.59 -8.37
CA ALA A 30 -14.88 6.90 -8.50
C ALA A 30 -15.13 6.35 -9.92
N SER A 31 -14.63 7.04 -10.95
CA SER A 31 -14.72 6.61 -12.35
C SER A 31 -13.63 5.61 -12.76
N HIS A 32 -12.61 5.41 -11.93
CA HIS A 32 -11.44 4.57 -12.17
C HIS A 32 -11.14 3.69 -10.94
N PRO A 33 -12.03 2.75 -10.60
CA PRO A 33 -11.90 1.93 -9.38
C PRO A 33 -10.75 0.91 -9.46
N GLU A 34 -10.33 0.57 -10.67
CA GLU A 34 -9.26 -0.40 -10.96
C GLU A 34 -8.01 0.31 -11.51
N PRO A 35 -6.81 -0.26 -11.29
CA PRO A 35 -5.56 0.29 -11.82
C PRO A 35 -5.58 0.38 -13.35
N THR A 36 -5.25 1.56 -13.88
CA THR A 36 -5.20 1.82 -15.33
C THR A 36 -3.79 1.81 -15.91
N ILE A 37 -2.77 1.90 -15.03
CA ILE A 37 -1.35 1.91 -15.40
C ILE A 37 -0.69 0.75 -14.66
N GLN A 38 0.02 -0.09 -15.41
CA GLN A 38 0.78 -1.18 -14.81
C GLN A 38 2.13 -0.65 -14.31
N ILE A 39 2.39 -0.88 -13.02
CA ILE A 39 3.66 -0.55 -12.37
C ILE A 39 4.34 -1.88 -12.02
N THR A 40 5.63 -1.98 -12.31
CA THR A 40 6.47 -3.15 -11.98
C THR A 40 7.70 -2.72 -11.20
N SER A 41 8.30 -3.65 -10.46
CA SER A 41 9.58 -3.43 -9.80
C SER A 41 10.55 -4.56 -10.18
N PRO A 42 11.61 -4.30 -10.95
CA PRO A 42 12.60 -5.33 -11.28
C PRO A 42 13.33 -5.84 -10.03
N ASP A 43 13.40 -5.01 -8.99
CA ASP A 43 14.10 -5.27 -7.74
C ASP A 43 13.27 -6.14 -6.78
N CYS A 44 11.97 -5.85 -6.68
CA CYS A 44 11.10 -6.47 -5.67
C CYS A 44 10.27 -7.63 -6.21
N GLY A 45 10.25 -7.86 -7.53
CA GLY A 45 9.50 -8.93 -8.17
C GLY A 45 8.05 -8.55 -8.50
N GLU A 46 7.22 -9.58 -8.71
CA GLU A 46 5.82 -9.42 -9.11
C GLU A 46 4.93 -8.97 -7.94
N ASN A 47 3.68 -8.61 -8.26
CA ASN A 47 2.70 -8.22 -7.24
C ASN A 47 2.53 -9.30 -6.15
N GLY A 48 2.58 -8.90 -4.89
CA GLY A 48 2.50 -9.81 -3.74
C GLY A 48 3.82 -10.50 -3.38
N ALA A 49 4.94 -10.17 -4.05
CA ALA A 49 6.26 -10.64 -3.66
C ALA A 49 6.67 -10.10 -2.28
N THR A 50 7.51 -10.86 -1.59
CA THR A 50 8.10 -10.43 -0.31
C THR A 50 9.32 -9.55 -0.59
N LEU A 51 9.33 -8.33 -0.04
CA LEU A 51 10.47 -7.42 -0.17
C LEU A 51 11.74 -8.06 0.44
N SER A 52 12.89 -7.89 -0.21
CA SER A 52 14.15 -8.30 0.38
C SER A 52 14.55 -7.36 1.54
N PRO A 53 15.42 -7.78 2.47
CA PRO A 53 15.79 -6.97 3.64
C PRO A 53 16.30 -5.58 3.30
N GLU A 54 16.94 -5.40 2.14
CA GLU A 54 17.48 -4.12 1.65
C GLU A 54 16.41 -3.01 1.54
N TYR A 55 15.16 -3.39 1.28
CA TYR A 55 14.01 -2.48 1.10
C TYR A 55 13.11 -2.41 2.34
N MET A 56 13.48 -3.08 3.44
CA MET A 56 12.70 -3.14 4.66
C MET A 56 13.32 -2.31 5.79
N PHE A 57 12.50 -2.02 6.81
CA PHE A 57 12.96 -1.41 8.04
C PHE A 57 14.05 -2.26 8.71
N GLY A 58 15.17 -1.63 9.10
CA GLY A 58 16.32 -2.31 9.71
C GLY A 58 17.31 -2.91 8.71
N GLY A 59 17.03 -2.86 7.41
CA GLY A 59 18.00 -3.10 6.35
C GLY A 59 18.69 -1.83 5.88
N GLU A 60 18.99 -1.76 4.58
CA GLU A 60 19.71 -0.65 3.97
C GLU A 60 18.84 0.58 3.68
N GLY A 61 17.50 0.43 3.76
CA GLY A 61 16.57 1.53 3.49
C GLY A 61 16.58 1.98 2.03
N ARG A 62 16.88 1.06 1.10
CA ARG A 62 16.88 1.35 -0.33
C ARG A 62 15.46 1.60 -0.82
N PHE A 63 15.32 2.56 -1.72
CA PHE A 63 14.06 2.78 -2.43
C PHE A 63 14.02 1.84 -3.66
N PRO A 64 12.94 1.08 -3.87
CA PRO A 64 12.86 0.14 -4.98
C PRO A 64 12.77 0.86 -6.33
N GLU A 65 13.40 0.29 -7.36
CA GLU A 65 13.15 0.74 -8.72
C GLU A 65 11.70 0.44 -9.11
N LEU A 66 11.01 1.42 -9.69
CA LEU A 66 9.65 1.31 -10.19
C LEU A 66 9.62 1.68 -11.69
N LYS A 67 8.91 0.88 -12.47
CA LYS A 67 8.79 1.03 -13.93
C LYS A 67 7.33 1.02 -14.37
N TRP A 68 7.00 1.93 -15.26
CA TRP A 68 5.72 2.00 -15.95
C TRP A 68 5.89 2.63 -17.33
N ASP A 69 4.94 2.40 -18.22
CA ASP A 69 4.95 2.99 -19.56
C ASP A 69 4.60 4.48 -19.52
N SER A 70 5.21 5.25 -20.41
CA SER A 70 4.84 6.66 -20.56
C SER A 70 3.44 6.79 -21.15
N VAL A 71 2.67 7.76 -20.64
CA VAL A 71 1.32 8.05 -21.11
C VAL A 71 1.31 9.43 -21.77
N GLU A 72 0.79 9.50 -22.99
CA GLU A 72 0.73 10.75 -23.75
C GLU A 72 -0.02 11.85 -22.98
N GLY A 73 0.50 13.07 -23.04
CA GLY A 73 -0.13 14.24 -22.40
C GLY A 73 0.17 14.38 -20.91
N VAL A 74 0.72 13.35 -20.24
CA VAL A 74 1.13 13.47 -18.83
C VAL A 74 2.32 14.40 -18.70
N LYS A 75 2.22 15.37 -17.78
CA LYS A 75 3.27 16.36 -17.50
C LYS A 75 4.10 16.01 -16.27
N GLN A 76 3.47 15.42 -15.27
CA GLN A 76 4.07 15.09 -13.98
C GLN A 76 3.38 13.86 -13.39
N TRP A 77 4.11 13.14 -12.55
CA TRP A 77 3.63 11.96 -11.82
C TRP A 77 3.67 12.23 -10.33
N LEU A 78 2.68 11.68 -9.61
CA LEU A 78 2.65 11.62 -8.15
C LEU A 78 2.72 10.16 -7.75
N LEU A 79 3.70 9.82 -6.91
CA LEU A 79 3.83 8.48 -6.33
C LEU A 79 3.31 8.51 -4.89
N ILE A 80 2.42 7.58 -4.57
CA ILE A 80 1.90 7.37 -3.21
C ILE A 80 2.14 5.91 -2.87
N SER A 81 2.91 5.68 -1.81
CA SER A 81 3.13 4.36 -1.22
C SER A 81 2.44 4.36 0.14
N GLU A 82 1.45 3.50 0.36
CA GLU A 82 0.69 3.44 1.60
C GLU A 82 0.61 2.03 2.16
N ASP A 83 0.65 1.90 3.48
CA ASP A 83 0.46 0.65 4.23
C ASP A 83 -0.92 0.68 4.92
N PRO A 84 -1.93 0.00 4.35
CA PRO A 84 -3.24 -0.17 4.98
C PRO A 84 -3.22 -1.22 6.10
N ASP A 85 -2.20 -2.07 6.20
CA ASP A 85 -2.09 -3.14 7.19
C ASP A 85 -1.51 -2.65 8.53
N ALA A 86 -0.81 -1.51 8.53
CA ALA A 86 -0.32 -0.82 9.71
C ALA A 86 -1.40 -0.78 10.82
N PRO A 87 -1.05 -1.03 12.10
CA PRO A 87 -2.03 -1.12 13.20
C PRO A 87 -2.56 0.26 13.64
N LEU A 88 -2.91 1.12 12.69
CA LEU A 88 -3.38 2.48 12.87
C LEU A 88 -4.76 2.69 12.20
N PRO A 89 -5.50 3.76 12.57
CA PRO A 89 -6.87 3.97 12.08
C PRO A 89 -6.95 4.36 10.60
N THR A 90 -5.86 4.82 10.00
CA THR A 90 -5.73 5.25 8.61
C THR A 90 -4.47 4.66 7.99
N PRO A 91 -4.46 4.36 6.68
CA PRO A 91 -3.25 3.94 6.00
C PRO A 91 -2.10 4.91 6.24
N ILE A 92 -0.89 4.38 6.36
CA ILE A 92 0.31 5.19 6.57
C ILE A 92 1.04 5.36 5.26
N CYS A 93 1.29 6.61 4.88
CA CYS A 93 2.14 6.90 3.74
C CYS A 93 3.60 6.63 4.08
N HIS A 94 4.27 5.85 3.24
CA HIS A 94 5.72 5.70 3.22
C HIS A 94 6.31 6.71 2.23
N GLY A 95 6.88 7.81 2.76
CA GLY A 95 7.45 8.90 1.96
C GLY A 95 7.01 10.27 2.47
#